data_AF-A0A6P0IQE1-F1
#
_entry.id   AF-A0A6P0IQE1-F1
#
_cell.length_a   1.000
_cell.length_b   1.000
_cell.length_c   1.000
_cell.angle_alpha   90.00
_cell.angle_beta   90.00
_cell.angle_gamma   90.00
#
_symmetry.space_group_name_H-M   'P 1'
#
loop_
_entity.id
_entity.type
_entity.pdbx_description
1 polymer ?
#
loop_
_entity_poly.entity_id
_entity_poly.type
_entity_poly.pdbx_seq_one_letter_code
_entity_poly.pdbx_strand_id
1 'polypeptide(L)'
;HYRNTLVPDESFIQSILLNQSMLKIVNDNKRYISWTPPYPAIMGVQDFESMITSGKHFARKFDDKVDAKVIDMLDKYIEEYRDNREEYSYSPSDFSKV
;
A
#
# COMPACT_ATOMS: atom_id res chain seq x y z
N HIS A 1 -3.52 8.86 -28.78
CA HIS A 1 -2.35 7.99 -28.51
C HIS A 1 -2.78 6.70 -27.80
N TYR A 2 -3.21 6.75 -26.54
CA TYR A 2 -3.47 5.55 -25.70
C TYR A 2 -4.65 4.62 -26.06
N ARG A 3 -5.44 4.90 -27.11
CA ARG A 3 -6.63 4.10 -27.47
C ARG A 3 -6.29 2.63 -27.80
N ASN A 4 -5.11 2.38 -28.39
CA ASN A 4 -4.68 1.06 -28.86
C ASN A 4 -3.32 0.66 -28.24
N THR A 5 -2.99 1.20 -27.07
CA THR A 5 -1.75 0.87 -26.35
C THR A 5 -1.97 -0.36 -25.48
N LEU A 6 -0.97 -1.24 -25.40
CA LEU A 6 -0.98 -2.41 -24.52
C LEU A 6 -0.85 -1.97 -23.05
N VAL A 7 -1.72 -2.49 -22.17
CA VAL A 7 -1.80 -2.16 -20.72
C VAL A 7 -1.70 -0.64 -20.46
N PRO A 8 -2.67 0.15 -20.97
CA PRO A 8 -2.60 1.61 -20.90
C PRO A 8 -2.68 2.15 -19.46
N ASP A 9 -3.26 1.39 -18.54
CA ASP A 9 -3.40 1.71 -17.12
C ASP A 9 -2.06 1.83 -16.38
N GLU A 10 -0.99 1.18 -16.87
CA GLU A 10 0.34 1.26 -16.25
C GLU A 10 1.12 2.53 -16.62
N SER A 11 0.69 3.29 -17.62
CA SER A 11 1.46 4.43 -18.14
C SER A 11 0.66 5.69 -18.51
N PHE A 12 -0.66 5.59 -18.74
CA PHE A 12 -1.47 6.71 -19.19
C PHE A 12 -1.52 7.86 -18.18
N ILE A 13 -1.90 7.57 -16.93
CA ILE A 13 -2.05 8.58 -15.89
C ILE A 13 -0.69 9.22 -15.57
N GLN A 14 0.36 8.40 -15.47
CA GLN A 14 1.74 8.81 -15.21
C GLN A 14 2.23 9.74 -16.32
N SER A 15 1.94 9.41 -17.58
CA SER A 15 2.31 10.25 -18.74
C SER A 15 1.65 11.63 -18.67
N ILE A 16 0.38 11.71 -18.25
CA ILE A 16 -0.30 13.00 -18.07
C ILE A 16 0.34 13.77 -16.91
N LEU A 17 0.51 13.12 -15.76
CA LEU A 17 0.97 13.78 -14.53
C LEU A 17 2.41 14.31 -14.67
N LEU A 18 3.31 13.56 -15.30
CA LEU A 18 4.72 13.96 -15.46
C LEU A 18 4.91 15.07 -16.51
N ASN A 19 3.93 15.33 -17.36
CA ASN A 19 3.94 16.47 -18.29
C ASN A 19 3.38 17.76 -17.67
N GLN A 20 3.01 17.73 -16.38
CA GLN A 20 2.52 18.92 -15.67
C GLN A 20 3.59 19.45 -14.70
N SER A 21 4.17 20.61 -15.02
CA SER A 21 5.28 21.22 -14.27
C SER A 21 4.91 21.68 -12.85
N MET A 22 3.62 21.92 -12.60
CA MET A 22 3.13 22.43 -11.30
C MET A 22 2.94 21.33 -10.25
N LEU A 23 2.96 20.06 -10.62
CA LEU A 23 2.72 18.96 -9.69
C LEU A 23 4.00 18.49 -9.01
N LYS A 24 3.91 18.26 -7.70
CA LYS A 24 4.93 17.54 -6.94
C LYS A 24 4.60 16.05 -6.99
N ILE A 25 5.31 15.30 -7.82
CA ILE A 25 5.11 13.87 -7.99
C ILE A 25 6.05 13.08 -7.08
N VAL A 26 5.51 12.11 -6.35
CA VAL A 26 6.29 11.16 -5.54
C VAL A 26 6.26 9.81 -6.24
N ASN A 27 7.44 9.22 -6.50
CA ASN A 27 7.57 7.90 -7.08
C ASN A 27 7.37 6.79 -6.02
N ASP A 28 6.21 6.80 -5.37
CA ASP A 28 5.80 5.77 -4.41
C ASP A 28 4.28 5.61 -4.45
N ASN A 29 3.82 4.46 -4.94
CA ASN A 29 2.39 4.16 -5.04
C ASN A 29 1.76 3.69 -3.70
N LYS A 30 2.55 3.63 -2.62
CA LYS A 30 2.15 3.21 -1.27
C LYS A 30 1.55 1.80 -1.18
N ARG A 31 1.91 0.91 -2.12
CA ARG A 31 1.52 -0.50 -2.15
C ARG A 31 2.71 -1.43 -1.99
N TYR A 32 2.58 -2.44 -1.15
CA TYR A 32 3.48 -3.58 -1.08
C TYR A 32 3.04 -4.62 -2.11
N ILE A 33 3.96 -5.04 -2.99
CA ILE A 33 3.72 -6.06 -4.01
C ILE A 33 4.97 -6.91 -4.10
N SER A 34 4.84 -8.22 -3.86
CA SER A 34 5.92 -9.16 -4.11
C SER A 34 5.93 -9.55 -5.59
N TRP A 35 7.07 -9.34 -6.25
CA TRP A 35 7.31 -9.61 -7.68
C TRP A 35 8.20 -10.84 -7.91
N THR A 36 8.14 -11.78 -6.99
CA THR A 36 8.75 -13.10 -7.14
C THR A 36 7.63 -14.12 -6.96
N PRO A 37 7.07 -14.70 -8.04
CA PRO A 37 7.48 -14.77 -9.46
C PRO A 37 7.30 -13.46 -10.27
N PRO A 38 7.62 -13.37 -11.59
CA PRO A 38 7.49 -12.13 -12.41
C PRO A 38 6.06 -11.58 -12.59
N TYR A 39 5.11 -12.05 -11.80
CA TYR A 39 3.77 -11.53 -11.63
C TYR A 39 3.47 -11.43 -10.13
N PRO A 40 2.56 -10.53 -9.69
CA PRO A 40 2.28 -10.33 -8.27
C PRO A 40 1.96 -11.64 -7.54
N ALA A 41 2.78 -11.99 -6.55
CA ALA A 41 2.63 -13.19 -5.76
C ALA A 41 1.35 -13.15 -4.90
N ILE A 42 0.86 -14.33 -4.53
CA ILE A 42 -0.13 -14.48 -3.45
C ILE A 42 0.66 -14.52 -2.14
N MET A 43 0.40 -13.56 -1.27
CA MET A 43 1.10 -13.42 0.02
C MET A 43 0.47 -14.32 1.06
N GLY A 44 1.31 -14.86 1.95
CA GLY A 44 0.91 -15.70 3.07
C GLY A 44 1.55 -15.26 4.38
N VAL A 45 1.43 -16.07 5.41
CA VAL A 45 1.95 -15.76 6.77
C VAL A 45 3.45 -15.43 6.76
N GLN A 46 4.23 -16.04 5.87
CA GLN A 46 5.67 -15.77 5.71
C GLN A 46 5.99 -14.32 5.31
N ASP A 47 5.04 -13.64 4.66
CA ASP A 47 5.22 -12.27 4.16
C ASP A 47 4.79 -11.21 5.19
N PHE A 48 4.16 -11.63 6.28
CA PHE A 48 3.50 -10.74 7.25
C PHE A 48 4.43 -9.63 7.77
N GLU A 49 5.60 -9.99 8.28
CA GLU A 49 6.57 -9.03 8.84
C GLU A 49 7.02 -8.01 7.79
N SER A 50 7.28 -8.48 6.58
CA SER A 50 7.69 -7.61 5.46
C SER A 50 6.57 -6.65 5.08
N MET A 51 5.30 -7.07 5.14
CA MET A 51 4.17 -6.20 4.86
C MET A 51 4.03 -5.10 5.91
N ILE A 52 3.99 -5.46 7.20
CA ILE A 52 3.71 -4.49 8.28
C ILE A 52 4.87 -3.49 8.49
N THR A 53 6.10 -3.88 8.18
CA THR A 53 7.28 -2.99 8.30
C THR A 53 7.58 -2.19 7.03
N SER A 54 6.89 -2.45 5.91
CA SER A 54 7.18 -1.84 4.60
C SER A 54 6.94 -0.33 4.50
N GLY A 55 6.18 0.26 5.45
CA GLY A 55 5.69 1.64 5.35
C GLY A 55 4.68 1.85 4.21
N LYS A 56 4.13 0.78 3.62
CA LYS A 56 3.06 0.83 2.62
C LYS A 56 1.70 0.75 3.30
N HIS A 57 0.68 1.34 2.69
CA HIS A 57 -0.67 1.39 3.27
C HIS A 57 -1.53 0.19 2.84
N PHE A 58 -1.20 -0.41 1.70
CA PHE A 58 -1.93 -1.54 1.13
C PHE A 58 -0.95 -2.59 0.62
N ALA A 59 -1.39 -3.85 0.53
CA ALA A 59 -0.62 -4.93 -0.05
C ALA A 59 -1.46 -5.74 -1.06
N ARG A 60 -0.83 -6.40 -2.03
CA ARG A 60 -1.47 -7.40 -2.92
C ARG A 60 -0.48 -8.47 -3.39
N LYS A 61 -0.93 -9.69 -3.72
CA LYS A 61 -2.32 -10.21 -3.71
C LYS A 61 -2.56 -11.15 -2.53
N PHE A 62 -3.82 -11.32 -2.16
CA PHE A 62 -4.28 -12.30 -1.17
C PHE A 62 -5.26 -13.27 -1.82
N ASP A 63 -5.30 -14.50 -1.33
CA ASP A 63 -6.26 -15.53 -1.72
C ASP A 63 -6.55 -16.39 -0.48
N ASP A 64 -7.79 -16.36 -0.01
CA ASP A 64 -8.24 -17.04 1.21
C ASP A 64 -8.18 -18.56 1.09
N LYS A 65 -8.25 -19.10 -0.14
CA LYS A 65 -8.08 -20.53 -0.41
C LYS A 65 -6.62 -20.98 -0.35
N VAL A 66 -5.68 -20.05 -0.49
CA VAL A 66 -4.24 -20.33 -0.40
C VAL A 66 -3.77 -20.17 1.04
N ASP A 67 -4.07 -19.03 1.67
CA ASP A 67 -3.70 -18.77 3.06
C ASP A 67 -4.60 -17.68 3.67
N ALA A 68 -5.73 -18.06 4.25
CA ALA A 68 -6.61 -17.13 4.97
C ALA A 68 -5.97 -16.59 6.26
N LYS A 69 -5.00 -17.29 6.85
CA LYS A 69 -4.44 -16.96 8.17
C LYS A 69 -3.69 -15.63 8.15
N VAL A 70 -3.05 -15.28 7.02
CA VAL A 70 -2.39 -13.97 6.90
C VAL A 70 -3.39 -12.81 6.96
N ILE A 71 -4.62 -13.02 6.48
CA ILE A 71 -5.68 -12.00 6.52
C ILE A 71 -6.10 -11.78 7.97
N ASP A 72 -6.37 -12.87 8.71
CA ASP A 72 -6.68 -12.80 10.15
C ASP A 72 -5.57 -12.11 10.96
N MET A 73 -4.30 -12.39 10.63
CA MET A 73 -3.15 -11.75 11.28
C MET A 73 -3.08 -10.24 11.00
N LEU A 74 -3.38 -9.83 9.75
CA LEU A 74 -3.41 -8.41 9.37
C LEU A 74 -4.56 -7.67 10.04
N ASP A 75 -5.75 -8.27 10.09
CA ASP A 75 -6.91 -7.68 10.78
C ASP A 75 -6.59 -7.47 12.27
N LYS A 76 -6.08 -8.51 12.95
CA LYS A 76 -5.67 -8.41 14.35
C LYS A 76 -4.61 -7.33 14.58
N TYR A 77 -3.59 -7.25 13.72
CA TYR A 77 -2.55 -6.22 13.84
C TYR A 77 -3.11 -4.80 13.67
N ILE A 78 -4.05 -4.61 12.74
CA ILE A 78 -4.69 -3.31 12.53
C ILE A 78 -5.58 -2.93 13.72
N GLU A 79 -6.32 -3.89 14.29
CA GLU A 79 -7.11 -3.68 15.51
C GLU A 79 -6.20 -3.26 16.68
N GLU A 80 -5.14 -4.02 16.96
CA GLU A 80 -4.17 -3.70 18.02
C GLU A 80 -3.51 -2.32 17.78
N TYR A 81 -3.14 -2.00 16.54
CA TYR A 81 -2.54 -0.70 16.21
C TYR A 81 -3.52 0.47 16.44
N ARG A 82 -4.83 0.25 16.19
CA ARG A 82 -5.86 1.26 16.42
C ARG A 82 -6.09 1.49 17.92
N ASP A 83 -6.19 0.42 18.71
CA ASP A 83 -6.36 0.51 20.16
C ASP A 83 -5.20 1.28 20.80
N ASN A 84 -3.96 0.96 20.39
CA ASN A 84 -2.77 1.70 20.83
C ASN A 84 -2.81 3.17 20.41
N ARG A 85 -3.38 3.53 19.25
CA ARG A 85 -3.50 4.93 18.82
C ARG A 85 -4.53 5.73 19.62
N GLU A 86 -5.62 5.11 20.05
CA GLU A 86 -6.66 5.77 20.84
C GLU A 86 -6.19 6.06 22.27
N GLU A 87 -5.33 5.21 22.83
CA GLU A 87 -4.65 5.44 24.11
C GLU A 87 -3.68 6.65 24.07
N TYR A 88 -3.18 7.01 22.87
CA TYR A 88 -2.36 8.20 22.62
C TYR A 88 -3.11 9.34 21.89
N SER A 89 -4.42 9.50 22.14
CA SER A 89 -5.17 10.60 21.52
C SER A 89 -4.65 11.99 21.95
N TYR A 90 -4.32 12.75 20.93
CA TYR A 90 -3.62 14.04 20.88
C TYR A 90 -4.31 15.17 21.67
N SER A 91 -3.52 15.98 22.38
CA SER A 91 -3.94 17.31 22.86
C SER A 91 -4.02 18.29 21.67
N PRO A 92 -5.01 19.20 21.60
CA PRO A 92 -5.15 20.19 20.51
C PRO A 92 -3.95 21.14 20.28
N SER A 93 -2.90 21.08 21.11
CA SER A 93 -1.74 21.99 21.09
C SER A 93 -0.75 21.76 19.96
N ASP A 94 -0.77 20.61 19.29
CA ASP A 94 0.36 20.21 18.43
C ASP A 94 0.19 20.62 16.95
N PHE A 95 -0.83 21.42 16.63
CA PHE A 95 -0.97 22.04 15.30
C PHE A 95 -0.05 23.25 15.06
N SER A 96 0.90 23.55 15.96
CA SER A 96 1.76 24.74 15.85
C SER A 96 3.13 24.51 15.18
N LYS A 97 3.36 23.40 14.47
CA LYS A 97 4.67 23.11 13.83
C LYS A 97 4.59 22.52 12.42
N VAL A 98 3.80 23.12 11.53
CA VAL A 98 3.98 22.96 10.08
C VAL A 98 4.02 24.33 9.42
#